data_AF-A0A7J8SH59-F1
#
_entry.id   AF-A0A7J8SH59-F1
#
_cell.length_a   1.000
_cell.length_b   1.000
_cell.length_c   1.000
_cell.angle_alpha   90.00
_cell.angle_beta   90.00
_cell.angle_gamma   90.00
#
_symmetry.space_group_name_H-M   'P 1'
#
loop_
_entity.id
_entity.type
_entity.pdbx_description
1 polymer ?
#
loop_
_entity_poly.entity_id
_entity_poly.type
_entity_poly.pdbx_seq_one_letter_code
_entity_poly.pdbx_strand_id
1 'polypeptide(L)' 'MSSKGFQDLASLRELKIYKCPKLTSLPEKDMLRSLGYLCISSCPLLKEECSSDKGREWSKISHIPLVLIDFKAVIPRESN' A
#
# COMPACT_ATOMS: atom_id res chain seq x y z
N MET A 1 -16.84 -1.01 14.47
CA MET A 1 -16.48 -2.41 14.14
C MET A 1 -14.97 -2.48 14.01
N SER A 2 -14.29 -3.17 14.94
CA SER A 2 -12.83 -3.23 15.01
C SER A 2 -12.29 -4.17 13.94
N SER A 3 -11.47 -3.66 13.03
CA SER A 3 -10.75 -4.42 12.00
C SER A 3 -9.59 -5.20 12.63
N LYS A 4 -9.91 -6.27 13.36
CA LYS A 4 -8.95 -7.17 14.02
C LYS A 4 -8.12 -8.05 13.07
N GLY A 5 -8.25 -7.89 11.75
CA GLY A 5 -7.62 -8.78 10.77
C GLY A 5 -6.13 -8.55 10.50
N PHE A 6 -5.55 -7.44 10.96
CA PHE A 6 -4.21 -7.02 10.53
C PHE A 6 -3.21 -6.78 11.68
N GLN A 7 -3.59 -7.01 12.95
CA GLN A 7 -2.80 -6.57 14.12
C GLN A 7 -1.35 -7.12 14.16
N ASP A 8 -1.06 -8.20 13.45
CA ASP A 8 0.27 -8.85 13.44
C ASP A 8 1.05 -8.70 12.11
N LEU A 9 0.75 -7.69 11.28
CA LEU A 9 1.55 -7.43 10.06
C LEU A 9 2.95 -6.84 10.34
N ALA A 10 3.35 -6.67 11.60
CA ALA A 10 4.66 -6.13 12.01
C ALA A 10 5.88 -6.95 11.53
N SER A 11 5.67 -8.17 11.03
CA SER A 11 6.70 -9.01 10.41
C SER A 11 6.51 -9.17 8.89
N LEU A 12 5.44 -8.61 8.32
CA LEU A 12 5.15 -8.73 6.90
C LEU A 12 6.14 -7.88 6.10
N ARG A 13 6.91 -8.54 5.23
CA ARG A 13 7.91 -7.90 4.36
C ARG A 13 7.39 -7.67 2.94
N GLU A 14 6.49 -8.51 2.46
CA GLU A 14 5.89 -8.42 1.14
C GLU A 14 4.36 -8.48 1.22
N LEU A 15 3.68 -7.54 0.57
CA LEU A 15 2.23 -7.52 0.43
C LEU A 15 1.87 -7.42 -1.05
N LYS A 16 1.05 -8.35 -1.53
CA LYS A 16 0.61 -8.37 -2.93
C LYS A 16 -0.91 -8.47 -2.97
N ILE A 17 -1.53 -7.51 -3.64
CA ILE A 17 -2.99 -7.37 -3.75
C ILE A 17 -3.36 -7.44 -5.23
N TYR A 18 -4.12 -8.46 -5.59
CA TYR A 18 -4.50 -8.75 -6.96
C TYR A 18 -6.02 -8.87 -7.11
N LYS A 19 -6.57 -8.19 -8.12
CA LYS A 19 -7.97 -8.36 -8.55
C LYS A 19 -8.98 -8.13 -7.41
N CYS A 20 -8.75 -7.09 -6.59
CA CYS A 20 -9.65 -6.67 -5.52
C CYS A 20 -10.37 -5.37 -5.91
N PRO A 21 -11.46 -5.42 -6.71
CA PRO A 21 -12.11 -4.22 -7.24
C PRO A 21 -12.87 -3.39 -6.22
N LYS A 22 -13.24 -3.99 -5.08
CA LYS A 22 -13.96 -3.31 -3.98
C LYS A 22 -13.05 -2.81 -2.87
N LEU A 23 -11.74 -3.07 -2.95
CA LEU A 23 -10.79 -2.63 -1.93
C LEU A 23 -10.47 -1.16 -2.16
N THR A 24 -10.75 -0.33 -1.14
CA THR A 24 -10.61 1.14 -1.22
C THR A 24 -9.50 1.68 -0.34
N SER A 25 -9.04 0.91 0.66
CA SER A 25 -8.03 1.36 1.61
C SER A 25 -7.03 0.25 1.96
N LEU A 26 -5.86 0.69 2.40
CA LEU A 26 -4.82 -0.12 3.01
C LEU A 26 -4.92 -0.10 4.55
N PRO A 27 -4.31 -1.09 5.22
CA PRO A 27 -4.08 -1.05 6.66
C PRO A 27 -3.37 0.23 7.10
N GLU A 28 -3.50 0.57 8.38
CA GLU A 28 -2.82 1.74 8.97
C GLU A 28 -1.30 1.66 8.77
N LYS A 29 -0.65 2.83 8.66
CA LYS A 29 0.79 2.94 8.40
C LYS A 29 1.64 2.10 9.37
N ASP A 30 1.27 2.09 10.64
CA ASP A 30 2.01 1.34 11.67
C ASP A 30 1.97 -0.17 11.45
N MET A 31 0.96 -0.67 10.74
CA MET A 31 0.80 -2.08 10.38
C MET A 31 1.64 -2.45 9.16
N LEU A 32 2.06 -1.46 8.37
CA LEU A 32 2.88 -1.60 7.17
C LEU A 32 4.34 -1.20 7.41
N ARG A 33 4.75 -0.94 8.66
CA ARG A 33 6.11 -0.46 9.00
C ARG A 33 7.23 -1.40 8.58
N SER A 34 7.02 -2.71 8.64
CA SER A 34 8.02 -3.72 8.26
C SER A 34 8.04 -4.04 6.76
N LEU A 35 7.13 -3.43 6.00
CA LEU A 35 6.90 -3.79 4.61
C LEU A 35 8.00 -3.22 3.73
N GLY A 36 8.75 -4.11 3.08
CA GLY A 36 9.78 -3.78 2.09
C GLY A 36 9.21 -3.66 0.68
N TYR A 37 8.12 -4.38 0.41
CA TYR A 37 7.54 -4.50 -0.93
C TYR A 37 6.02 -4.51 -0.91
N LEU A 38 5.43 -3.66 -1.75
CA LEU A 38 3.99 -3.62 -2.01
C LEU A 38 3.72 -3.76 -3.51
N CYS A 39 2.81 -4.65 -3.89
CA CYS A 39 2.31 -4.75 -5.26
C CYS A 39 0.79 -4.68 -5.27
N ILE A 40 0.23 -3.75 -6.03
CA ILE A 40 -1.20 -3.60 -6.25
C ILE A 40 -1.45 -3.73 -7.75
N SER A 41 -2.29 -4.68 -8.15
CA SER A 41 -2.68 -4.82 -9.56
C SER A 41 -4.15 -5.16 -9.72
N SER A 42 -4.77 -4.60 -10.75
CA SER A 42 -6.19 -4.84 -11.06
C SER A 42 -7.13 -4.47 -9.90
N CYS A 43 -6.77 -3.42 -9.15
CA CYS A 43 -7.53 -2.89 -8.01
C CYS A 43 -7.85 -1.41 -8.27
N PRO A 44 -8.85 -1.09 -9.11
CA PRO A 44 -9.10 0.27 -9.61
C PRO A 44 -9.27 1.33 -8.51
N LEU A 45 -10.08 1.03 -7.48
CA LEU A 45 -10.36 1.99 -6.40
C LEU A 45 -9.11 2.25 -5.54
N LEU A 46 -8.44 1.19 -5.08
CA LEU A 46 -7.22 1.32 -4.29
C LEU A 46 -6.09 2.01 -5.06
N LYS A 47 -5.97 1.69 -6.35
CA LYS A 47 -4.98 2.30 -7.24
C LYS A 47 -5.14 3.82 -7.26
N GLU A 48 -6.34 4.33 -7.47
CA GLU A 48 -6.60 5.77 -7.52
C GLU A 48 -6.14 6.47 -6.23
N GLU A 49 -6.44 5.87 -5.08
CA GLU A 49 -6.04 6.36 -3.76
C GLU A 49 -4.53 6.26 -3.48
N CYS A 50 -3.79 5.42 -4.22
CA CYS A 50 -2.35 5.20 -4.07
C CYS A 50 -1.49 5.84 -5.19
N SER A 51 -2.09 6.37 -6.27
CA SER A 51 -1.36 6.70 -7.51
C SER A 51 -0.77 8.13 -7.58
N SER A 52 -0.78 8.90 -6.50
CA SER A 52 -0.21 10.26 -6.50
C SER A 52 0.19 10.73 -5.11
N ASP A 53 1.02 11.78 -5.05
CA ASP A 53 1.29 12.58 -3.85
C ASP A 53 0.02 13.16 -3.19
N LYS A 54 -1.10 13.16 -3.92
CA LYS A 54 -2.44 13.59 -3.48
C LYS A 54 -3.35 12.44 -3.08
N GLY A 55 -2.95 11.19 -3.30
CA GLY A 55 -3.73 10.02 -2.90
C GLY A 55 -3.78 9.91 -1.38
N ARG A 56 -4.97 9.70 -0.79
CA ARG A 56 -5.12 9.63 0.68
C ARG A 56 -4.27 8.53 1.29
N GLU A 57 -4.12 7.43 0.56
CA GLU A 57 -3.39 6.25 1.02
C GLU A 57 -1.88 6.35 0.74
N TRP A 58 -1.42 7.35 0.00
CA TRP A 58 0.00 7.57 -0.31
C TRP A 58 0.86 7.65 0.97
N SER A 59 0.35 8.35 1.99
CA SER A 59 1.03 8.53 3.28
C SER A 59 1.30 7.21 4.03
N LYS A 60 0.53 6.15 3.74
CA LYS A 60 0.67 4.81 4.32
C LYS A 60 1.69 3.95 3.59
N ILE A 61 2.07 4.32 2.37
CA ILE A 61 2.98 3.53 1.52
C ILE A 61 4.27 4.27 1.16
N SER A 62 4.37 5.56 1.46
CA SER A 62 5.53 6.40 1.12
C SER A 62 6.84 5.99 1.81
N HIS A 63 6.77 5.25 2.92
CA HIS A 63 7.94 4.69 3.61
C HIS A 63 8.36 3.32 3.08
N ILE A 64 7.58 2.71 2.17
CA ILE A 64 7.86 1.38 1.63
C ILE A 64 8.92 1.53 0.51
N PRO A 65 10.06 0.82 0.59
CA PRO A 65 11.14 0.93 -0.38
C PRO A 65 10.73 0.66 -1.83
N LEU A 66 9.83 -0.30 -2.04
CA LEU A 66 9.40 -0.68 -3.39
C LEU A 66 7.88 -0.86 -3.46
N VAL A 67 7.23 0.02 -4.22
CA VAL A 67 5.80 -0.04 -4.52
C VAL A 67 5.58 -0.21 -6.02
N LEU A 68 4.83 -1.23 -6.41
CA LEU A 68 4.37 -1.46 -7.78
C LEU A 68 2.86 -1.29 -7.87
N ILE A 69 2.39 -0.46 -8.80
CA ILE A 69 0.97 -0.28 -9.11
C ILE A 69 0.75 -0.60 -10.59
N ASP A 70 -0.06 -1.62 -10.88
CA ASP A 70 -0.26 -2.16 -12.24
C ASP A 70 1.06 -2.38 -12.99
N PHE A 71 2.00 -3.04 -12.32
CA PHE A 71 3.35 -3.35 -12.83
C PHE A 71 4.23 -2.12 -13.12
N LYS A 72 3.82 -0.93 -12.68
CA LYS A 72 4.64 0.29 -12.75
C LYS A 72 5.24 0.59 -11.39
N ALA A 73 6.54 0.79 -11.35
CA ALA A 73 7.21 1.24 -10.14
C ALA A 73 6.78 2.67 -9.83
N VAL A 74 6.26 2.85 -8.62
CA VAL A 74 5.89 4.15 -8.10
C VAL A 74 6.96 4.51 -7.09
N ILE A 75 7.92 5.33 -7.53
CA ILE A 75 9.07 5.72 -6.71
C ILE A 75 8.54 6.68 -5.64
N PRO A 76 8.59 6.32 -4.35
CA PRO A 76 8.44 7.31 -3.30
C PRO A 76 9.68 8.21 -3.45
N ARG A 77 9.51 9.43 -4.00
CA ARG A 77 10.60 10.39 -4.04
C ARG A 77 11.17 10.51 -2.63
N GLU A 78 12.44 10.14 -2.46
CA GLU A 78 13.18 10.53 -1.26
C GLU A 78 13.26 12.06 -1.27
N SER A 79 12.49 12.69 -0.39
CA SER A 79 12.80 14.06 0.01
C SER A 79 14.07 13.98 0.85
N ASN A 80 15.20 14.20 0.18
CA ASN A 80 16.46 14.56 0.81
C ASN A 80 16.33 15.89 1.55
#